data_AF-A0A6G6X9Y4-F1
#
_entry.id   AF-A0A6G6X9Y4-F1
#
_cell.length_a   1.000
_cell.length_b   1.000
_cell.length_c   1.000
_cell.angle_alpha   90.00
_cell.angle_beta   90.00
_cell.angle_gamma   90.00
#
_symmetry.space_group_name_H-M   'P 1'
#
loop_
_entity.id
_entity.type
_entity.pdbx_description
1 polymer ?
#
loop_
_entity_poly.entity_id
_entity_poly.type
_entity_poly.pdbx_seq_one_letter_code
_entity_poly.pdbx_strand_id
1 'polypeptide(L)'
;MPKKETEKLPPTPPHNLVTDEQAREFLKVEELSILNNRINELANILWRHEGMDKAELNVRITRAIEHYNSLKPSDGAEGMLAQQMVGTHFAAMECLRRAALPNQTFEGRDMALKHAHKLMTLYARQLETLNKHRGKGQQKVTVEHIRVERGGQAIVGNVEASGKRNAGAHPPELDHKPDDSVPLEMPEAKTVSQGKAK
;
A
#
# COMPACT_ATOMS: atom_id res chain seq x y z
N MET A 1 -17.30 46.98 -35.24
CA MET A 1 -16.81 45.96 -34.30
C MET A 1 -17.54 44.65 -34.60
N PRO A 2 -16.88 43.59 -35.08
CA PRO A 2 -17.57 42.35 -35.40
C PRO A 2 -17.99 41.65 -34.10
N LYS A 3 -19.27 41.26 -34.05
CA LYS A 3 -19.85 40.45 -32.96
C LYS A 3 -19.20 39.07 -33.03
N LYS A 4 -18.54 38.63 -31.95
CA LYS A 4 -18.13 37.23 -31.80
C LYS A 4 -19.40 36.37 -31.81
N GLU A 5 -19.64 35.64 -32.88
CA GLU A 5 -20.60 34.55 -32.90
C GLU A 5 -20.20 33.57 -31.80
N THR A 6 -21.10 33.35 -30.85
CA THR A 6 -20.99 32.27 -29.88
C THR A 6 -21.16 30.97 -30.66
N GLU A 7 -20.05 30.35 -31.02
CA GLU A 7 -19.99 29.03 -31.60
C GLU A 7 -20.70 28.05 -30.64
N LYS A 8 -21.94 27.69 -30.97
CA LYS A 8 -22.73 26.74 -30.18
C LYS A 8 -22.05 25.39 -30.25
N LEU A 9 -21.48 24.97 -29.13
CA LEU A 9 -20.88 23.65 -28.98
C LEU A 9 -21.89 22.56 -29.42
N PRO A 10 -21.47 21.55 -30.20
CA PRO A 10 -22.36 20.47 -30.63
C PRO A 10 -23.08 19.81 -29.43
N PRO A 11 -24.33 19.37 -29.60
CA PRO A 11 -25.12 18.80 -28.51
C PRO A 11 -24.47 17.52 -27.99
N THR A 12 -24.26 17.46 -26.67
CA THR A 12 -23.70 16.28 -26.00
C THR A 12 -24.67 15.09 -26.09
N PRO A 13 -24.24 13.90 -26.54
CA PRO A 13 -25.09 12.71 -26.57
C PRO A 13 -25.63 12.35 -25.18
N PRO A 14 -26.85 11.80 -25.04
CA PRO A 14 -27.48 11.54 -23.74
C PRO A 14 -26.77 10.50 -22.86
N HIS A 15 -25.88 9.67 -23.43
CA HIS A 15 -25.07 8.70 -22.70
C HIS A 15 -23.72 9.28 -22.21
N ASN A 16 -23.40 10.52 -22.60
CA ASN A 16 -22.22 11.24 -22.15
C ASN A 16 -22.65 12.33 -21.18
N LEU A 17 -21.86 12.52 -20.12
CA LEU A 17 -22.02 13.69 -19.25
C LEU A 17 -21.40 14.93 -19.90
N VAL A 18 -21.77 16.10 -19.37
CA VAL A 18 -21.10 17.37 -19.68
C VAL A 18 -19.61 17.28 -19.38
N THR A 19 -18.79 18.04 -20.09
CA THR A 19 -17.35 18.14 -19.80
C THR A 19 -17.13 18.82 -18.44
N ASP A 20 -15.93 18.67 -17.86
CA ASP A 20 -15.57 19.33 -16.60
C ASP A 20 -15.73 20.86 -16.68
N GLU A 21 -15.39 21.46 -17.82
CA GLU A 21 -15.53 22.90 -18.07
C GLU A 21 -17.00 23.31 -18.13
N GLN A 22 -17.81 22.57 -18.88
CA GLN A 22 -19.25 22.79 -18.97
C GLN A 22 -19.94 22.61 -17.61
N ALA A 23 -19.53 21.61 -16.83
CA ALA A 23 -20.06 21.39 -15.49
C ALA A 23 -19.75 22.57 -14.57
N ARG A 24 -18.53 23.11 -14.63
CA ARG A 24 -18.12 24.29 -13.84
C ARG A 24 -18.90 25.53 -14.24
N GLU A 25 -19.08 25.78 -15.54
CA GLU A 25 -19.87 26.91 -16.03
C GLU A 25 -21.34 26.77 -15.64
N PHE A 26 -21.93 25.60 -15.88
CA PHE A 26 -23.33 25.32 -15.60
C PHE A 26 -23.65 25.40 -14.10
N LEU A 27 -22.78 24.86 -13.25
CA LEU A 27 -22.95 24.88 -11.79
C LEU A 27 -22.39 26.14 -11.12
N LYS A 28 -21.75 27.04 -11.88
CA LYS A 28 -21.09 28.26 -11.38
C LYS A 28 -20.06 27.96 -10.28
N VAL A 29 -19.21 26.97 -10.53
CA VAL A 29 -18.21 26.49 -9.56
C VAL A 29 -16.85 27.12 -9.83
N GLU A 30 -16.34 27.84 -8.83
CA GLU A 30 -14.98 28.37 -8.82
C GLU A 30 -13.94 27.28 -8.52
N GLU A 31 -12.75 27.37 -9.13
CA GLU A 31 -11.67 26.39 -8.94
C GLU A 31 -11.20 26.32 -7.49
N LEU A 32 -11.10 27.46 -6.81
CA LEU A 32 -10.73 27.53 -5.41
C LEU A 32 -11.75 26.83 -4.50
N SER A 33 -13.03 26.80 -4.90
CA SER A 33 -14.08 26.07 -4.17
C SER A 33 -13.89 24.56 -4.27
N ILE A 34 -13.44 24.05 -5.41
CA ILE A 34 -13.12 22.62 -5.60
C ILE A 34 -11.95 22.23 -4.69
N LEU A 35 -10.89 23.04 -4.67
CA LEU A 35 -9.73 22.82 -3.82
C LEU A 35 -10.11 22.87 -2.33
N ASN A 36 -10.87 23.88 -1.92
CA ASN A 36 -11.39 24.00 -0.56
C ASN A 36 -12.26 22.81 -0.17
N ASN A 37 -13.10 22.30 -1.07
CA ASN A 37 -13.92 21.14 -0.78
C ASN A 37 -13.06 19.89 -0.54
N ARG A 38 -12.02 19.66 -1.35
CA ARG A 38 -11.09 18.53 -1.14
C ARG A 38 -10.34 18.64 0.20
N ILE A 39 -9.90 19.85 0.57
CA ILE A 39 -9.29 20.10 1.88
C ILE A 39 -10.30 19.82 3.00
N ASN A 40 -11.55 20.28 2.86
CA ASN A 40 -12.60 20.07 3.84
C ASN A 40 -12.97 18.59 3.98
N GLU A 41 -13.02 17.85 2.87
CA GLU A 41 -13.22 16.41 2.88
C GLU A 41 -12.12 15.74 3.69
N LEU A 42 -10.84 16.02 3.41
CA LEU A 42 -9.71 15.52 4.21
C LEU A 42 -9.84 15.92 5.69
N ALA A 43 -10.20 17.16 5.98
CA ALA A 43 -10.36 17.64 7.35
C ALA A 43 -11.48 16.89 8.09
N ASN A 44 -12.56 16.50 7.40
CA ASN A 44 -13.72 15.83 7.99
C ASN A 44 -13.47 14.35 8.32
N ILE A 45 -12.49 13.72 7.69
CA ILE A 45 -12.10 12.32 8.00
C ILE A 45 -11.22 12.24 9.25
N LEU A 46 -10.57 13.34 9.63
CA LEU A 46 -9.69 13.38 10.79
C LEU A 46 -10.53 13.37 12.08
N TRP A 47 -10.18 12.49 13.00
CA TRP A 47 -10.75 12.53 14.34
C TRP A 47 -10.44 13.88 15.02
N ARG A 48 -11.42 14.42 15.72
CA ARG A 48 -11.31 15.67 16.50
C ARG A 48 -11.77 15.35 17.92
N HIS A 49 -10.99 15.72 18.94
CA HIS A 49 -11.52 15.71 20.29
C HIS A 49 -12.30 16.98 20.57
N GLU A 50 -13.21 16.85 21.53
CA GLU A 50 -13.89 17.97 22.14
C GLU A 50 -12.86 18.93 22.75
N GLY A 51 -13.04 20.23 22.51
CA GLY A 51 -12.13 21.27 22.98
C GLY A 51 -10.82 21.42 22.20
N MET A 52 -10.61 20.69 21.09
CA MET A 52 -9.46 20.93 20.21
C MET A 52 -9.49 22.38 19.70
N ASP A 53 -8.38 23.10 19.87
CA ASP A 53 -8.28 24.46 19.38
C ASP A 53 -8.08 24.49 17.85
N LYS A 54 -8.28 25.68 17.26
CA LYS A 54 -8.14 25.85 15.81
C LYS A 54 -6.71 25.62 15.32
N ALA A 55 -5.69 25.92 16.13
CA ALA A 55 -4.30 25.79 15.73
C ALA A 55 -3.89 24.30 15.64
N GLU A 56 -4.29 23.50 16.63
CA GLU A 56 -4.09 22.05 16.64
C GLU A 56 -4.85 21.38 15.49
N LEU A 57 -6.10 21.80 15.24
CA LEU A 57 -6.86 21.30 14.09
C LEU A 57 -6.14 21.61 12.78
N ASN A 58 -5.63 22.84 12.62
CA ASN A 58 -4.86 23.22 11.44
C ASN A 58 -3.60 22.37 11.26
N VAL A 59 -2.86 22.07 12.35
CA VAL A 59 -1.69 21.17 12.29
C VAL A 59 -2.09 19.78 11.77
N ARG A 60 -3.20 19.23 12.25
CA ARG A 60 -3.71 17.93 11.80
C ARG A 60 -4.13 17.94 10.34
N ILE A 61 -4.83 18.98 9.89
CA ILE A 61 -5.21 19.15 8.49
C ILE A 61 -3.97 19.25 7.60
N THR A 62 -2.97 20.05 8.00
CA THR A 62 -1.70 20.18 7.27
C THR A 62 -1.00 18.85 7.13
N ARG A 63 -0.91 18.04 8.20
CA ARG A 63 -0.35 16.68 8.15
C ARG A 63 -1.08 15.78 7.15
N ALA A 64 -2.40 15.87 7.08
CA ALA A 64 -3.20 15.10 6.14
C ALA A 64 -2.96 15.53 4.68
N ILE A 65 -2.82 16.84 4.45
CA ILE A 65 -2.46 17.40 3.14
C ILE A 65 -1.04 16.98 2.74
N GLU A 66 -0.07 17.05 3.65
CA GLU A 66 1.29 16.58 3.43
C GLU A 66 1.31 15.09 3.06
N HIS A 67 0.52 14.27 3.77
CA HIS A 67 0.39 12.85 3.47
C HIS A 67 -0.20 12.62 2.07
N TYR A 68 -1.31 13.29 1.74
CA TYR A 68 -1.90 13.24 0.40
C TYR A 68 -0.90 13.62 -0.69
N ASN A 69 -0.21 14.75 -0.51
CA ASN A 69 0.78 15.26 -1.47
C ASN A 69 1.98 14.33 -1.63
N SER A 70 2.40 13.65 -0.55
CA SER A 70 3.50 12.68 -0.59
C SER A 70 3.20 11.46 -1.48
N LEU A 71 1.92 11.11 -1.64
CA LEU A 71 1.48 10.02 -2.52
C LEU A 71 1.59 10.40 -4.01
N LYS A 72 1.64 11.71 -4.32
CA LYS A 72 1.79 12.28 -5.67
C LYS A 72 0.78 11.71 -6.68
N PRO A 73 -0.54 11.81 -6.43
CA PRO A 73 -1.54 11.28 -7.36
C PRO A 73 -1.42 11.94 -8.73
N SER A 74 -1.35 11.14 -9.81
CA SER A 74 -1.16 11.62 -11.18
C SER A 74 -2.45 11.76 -11.98
N ASP A 75 -3.55 11.15 -11.53
CA ASP A 75 -4.84 11.20 -12.18
C ASP A 75 -5.99 11.23 -11.15
N GLY A 76 -7.23 11.33 -11.64
CA GLY A 76 -8.42 11.39 -10.78
C GLY A 76 -8.63 10.13 -9.93
N ALA A 77 -8.28 8.94 -10.43
CA ALA A 77 -8.42 7.69 -9.70
C ALA A 77 -7.39 7.58 -8.59
N GLU A 78 -6.14 7.93 -8.87
CA GLU A 78 -5.10 8.05 -7.85
C GLU A 78 -5.45 9.10 -6.80
N GLY A 79 -6.05 10.23 -7.20
CA GLY A 79 -6.51 11.26 -6.27
C GLY A 79 -7.54 10.73 -5.27
N MET A 80 -8.55 10.01 -5.76
CA MET A 80 -9.55 9.36 -4.90
C MET A 80 -8.92 8.31 -3.98
N LEU A 81 -8.05 7.45 -4.51
CA LEU A 81 -7.36 6.43 -3.73
C LEU A 81 -6.45 7.04 -2.66
N ALA A 82 -5.71 8.10 -3.00
CA ALA A 82 -4.83 8.80 -2.08
C ALA A 82 -5.62 9.40 -0.90
N GLN A 83 -6.78 10.00 -1.17
CA GLN A 83 -7.67 10.51 -0.12
C GLN A 83 -8.18 9.39 0.80
N GLN A 84 -8.57 8.25 0.24
CA GLN A 84 -8.95 7.06 1.03
C GLN A 84 -7.79 6.52 1.87
N MET A 85 -6.56 6.52 1.32
CA MET A 85 -5.35 6.09 2.04
C MET A 85 -5.04 6.99 3.23
N VAL A 86 -5.18 8.31 3.06
CA VAL A 86 -5.03 9.27 4.17
C VAL A 86 -6.07 8.98 5.25
N GLY A 87 -7.36 8.88 4.90
CA GLY A 87 -8.41 8.54 5.87
C GLY A 87 -8.16 7.21 6.59
N THR A 88 -7.73 6.18 5.87
CA THR A 88 -7.40 4.86 6.41
C THR A 88 -6.26 4.93 7.43
N HIS A 89 -5.20 5.68 7.12
CA HIS A 89 -4.07 5.87 8.01
C HIS A 89 -4.48 6.58 9.32
N PHE A 90 -5.14 7.73 9.22
CA PHE A 90 -5.53 8.50 10.41
C PHE A 90 -6.55 7.75 11.28
N ALA A 91 -7.48 7.00 10.67
CA ALA A 91 -8.39 6.14 11.40
C ALA A 91 -7.64 5.01 12.15
N ALA A 92 -6.64 4.39 11.52
CA ALA A 92 -5.82 3.37 12.18
C ALA A 92 -5.04 3.95 13.39
N MET A 93 -4.45 5.14 13.23
CA MET A 93 -3.76 5.83 14.31
C MET A 93 -4.70 6.20 15.45
N GLU A 94 -5.93 6.61 15.16
CA GLU A 94 -6.95 6.87 16.19
C GLU A 94 -7.36 5.59 16.93
N CYS A 95 -7.52 4.47 16.22
CA CYS A 95 -7.76 3.17 16.86
C CYS A 95 -6.61 2.79 17.81
N LEU A 96 -5.35 2.94 17.38
CA LEU A 96 -4.19 2.69 18.26
C LEU A 96 -4.18 3.63 19.48
N ARG A 97 -4.47 4.92 19.29
CA ARG A 97 -4.56 5.88 20.38
C ARG A 97 -5.62 5.47 21.41
N ARG A 98 -6.79 5.03 20.95
CA ARG A 98 -7.87 4.54 21.82
C ARG A 98 -7.45 3.30 22.61
N ALA A 99 -6.73 2.38 21.97
CA ALA A 99 -6.21 1.17 22.63
C ALA A 99 -5.17 1.48 23.72
N ALA A 100 -4.48 2.62 23.63
CA ALA A 100 -3.44 3.05 24.57
C ALA A 100 -3.97 3.88 25.75
N LEU A 101 -5.28 4.15 25.83
CA LEU A 101 -5.86 4.90 26.95
C LEU A 101 -5.72 4.11 28.27
N PRO A 102 -5.32 4.76 29.39
CA PRO A 102 -5.03 4.08 30.64
C PRO A 102 -6.24 3.39 31.28
N ASN A 103 -7.44 3.90 31.06
CA ASN A 103 -8.68 3.43 31.69
C ASN A 103 -9.60 2.68 30.70
N GLN A 104 -9.04 2.02 29.69
CA GLN A 104 -9.84 1.21 28.76
C GLN A 104 -10.19 -0.15 29.34
N THR A 105 -11.39 -0.65 28.99
CA THR A 105 -11.76 -2.03 29.29
C THR A 105 -10.95 -2.97 28.40
N PHE A 106 -10.88 -4.25 28.79
CA PHE A 106 -10.22 -5.27 27.98
C PHE A 106 -10.84 -5.35 26.57
N GLU A 107 -12.18 -5.36 26.50
CA GLU A 107 -12.95 -5.42 25.27
C GLU A 107 -12.72 -4.17 24.41
N GLY A 108 -12.70 -2.99 25.02
CA GLY A 108 -12.45 -1.74 24.31
C GLY A 108 -11.05 -1.68 23.70
N ARG A 109 -10.04 -2.14 24.45
CA ARG A 109 -8.66 -2.27 23.94
C ARG A 109 -8.56 -3.30 22.81
N ASP A 110 -9.15 -4.48 22.97
CA ASP A 110 -9.13 -5.54 21.97
C ASP A 110 -9.82 -5.10 20.66
N MET A 111 -11.00 -4.50 20.75
CA MET A 111 -11.72 -3.97 19.58
C MET A 111 -10.93 -2.89 18.84
N ALA A 112 -10.32 -1.95 19.59
CA ALA A 112 -9.51 -0.90 19.01
C ALA A 112 -8.28 -1.46 18.26
N LEU A 113 -7.57 -2.44 18.86
CA LEU A 113 -6.43 -3.11 18.21
C LEU A 113 -6.85 -3.90 16.97
N LYS A 114 -7.99 -4.61 17.02
CA LYS A 114 -8.54 -5.33 15.87
C LYS A 114 -8.88 -4.40 14.71
N HIS A 115 -9.50 -3.25 14.98
CA HIS A 115 -9.79 -2.26 13.93
C HIS A 115 -8.52 -1.62 13.38
N ALA A 116 -7.55 -1.27 14.23
CA ALA A 116 -6.26 -0.77 13.79
C ALA A 116 -5.57 -1.75 12.83
N HIS A 117 -5.52 -3.03 13.18
CA HIS A 117 -4.92 -4.08 12.34
C HIS A 117 -5.61 -4.21 10.98
N LYS A 118 -6.95 -4.18 10.95
CA LYS A 118 -7.73 -4.22 9.70
C LYS A 118 -7.41 -3.04 8.79
N LEU A 119 -7.37 -1.82 9.35
CA LEU A 119 -7.10 -0.60 8.60
C LEU A 119 -5.65 -0.55 8.10
N MET A 120 -4.68 -1.00 8.90
CA MET A 120 -3.28 -1.09 8.47
C MET A 120 -3.09 -2.12 7.34
N THR A 121 -3.78 -3.25 7.43
CA THR A 121 -3.79 -4.26 6.34
C THR A 121 -4.43 -3.70 5.08
N LEU A 122 -5.53 -2.95 5.21
CA LEU A 122 -6.16 -2.24 4.09
C LEU A 122 -5.20 -1.21 3.47
N TYR A 123 -4.48 -0.44 4.28
CA TYR A 123 -3.51 0.54 3.82
C TYR A 123 -2.40 -0.11 2.97
N ALA A 124 -1.87 -1.26 3.41
CA ALA A 124 -0.88 -2.02 2.64
C ALA A 124 -1.46 -2.46 1.27
N ARG A 125 -2.69 -2.96 1.24
CA ARG A 125 -3.38 -3.35 -0.02
C ARG A 125 -3.67 -2.15 -0.93
N GLN A 126 -4.00 -0.99 -0.39
CA GLN A 126 -4.18 0.24 -1.16
C GLN A 126 -2.85 0.68 -1.77
N LEU A 127 -1.75 0.60 -1.03
CA LEU A 127 -0.42 0.92 -1.52
C LEU A 127 0.02 -0.05 -2.65
N GLU A 128 -0.25 -1.34 -2.51
CA GLU A 128 -0.05 -2.31 -3.59
C GLU A 128 -0.89 -1.99 -4.81
N THR A 129 -2.17 -1.65 -4.63
CA THR A 129 -3.07 -1.25 -5.72
C THR A 129 -2.54 -0.02 -6.45
N LEU A 130 -2.09 1.00 -5.71
CA LEU A 130 -1.49 2.21 -6.29
C LEU A 130 -0.21 1.87 -7.08
N ASN A 131 0.66 1.02 -6.55
CA ASN A 131 1.86 0.59 -7.24
C ASN A 131 1.54 -0.17 -8.53
N LYS A 132 0.55 -1.08 -8.50
CA LYS A 132 0.07 -1.82 -9.68
C LYS A 132 -0.51 -0.90 -10.74
N HIS A 133 -1.34 0.08 -10.35
CA HIS A 133 -1.88 1.11 -11.26
C HIS A 133 -0.76 1.89 -11.96
N ARG A 134 0.33 2.18 -11.24
CA ARG A 134 1.54 2.84 -11.78
C ARG A 134 2.46 1.92 -12.59
N GLY A 135 2.07 0.67 -12.86
CA GLY A 135 2.89 -0.31 -13.56
C GLY A 135 4.11 -0.81 -12.76
N LYS A 136 4.24 -0.46 -11.48
CA LYS A 136 5.29 -0.98 -10.61
C LYS A 136 4.94 -2.42 -10.20
N GLY A 137 5.86 -3.35 -10.45
CA GLY A 137 5.67 -4.77 -10.11
C GLY A 137 5.00 -5.62 -11.19
N GLN A 138 4.80 -5.09 -12.39
CA GLN A 138 4.45 -5.93 -13.54
C GLN A 138 5.72 -6.57 -14.11
N GLN A 139 5.74 -7.90 -14.22
CA GLN A 139 6.75 -8.59 -15.03
C GLN A 139 6.51 -8.19 -16.48
N LYS A 140 7.44 -7.42 -17.06
CA LYS A 140 7.36 -7.01 -18.46
C LYS A 140 7.58 -8.24 -19.35
N VAL A 141 6.50 -8.85 -19.82
CA VAL A 141 6.54 -9.93 -20.81
C VAL A 141 6.65 -9.30 -22.19
N THR A 142 7.85 -9.29 -22.77
CA THR A 142 8.03 -8.93 -24.17
C THR A 142 7.74 -10.17 -25.01
N VAL A 143 6.72 -10.11 -25.87
CA VAL A 143 6.41 -11.19 -26.81
C VAL A 143 7.24 -10.97 -28.07
N GLU A 144 8.31 -11.75 -28.23
CA GLU A 144 9.06 -11.86 -29.47
C GLU A 144 8.68 -13.17 -30.17
N HIS A 145 8.25 -13.09 -31.42
CA HIS A 145 7.99 -14.29 -32.22
C HIS A 145 9.32 -14.86 -32.70
N ILE A 146 9.81 -15.90 -32.02
CA ILE A 146 11.02 -16.63 -32.42
C ILE A 146 10.61 -17.78 -33.35
N ARG A 147 11.14 -17.77 -34.57
CA ARG A 147 11.01 -18.87 -35.52
C ARG A 147 12.08 -19.91 -35.20
N VAL A 148 11.66 -21.09 -34.76
CA VAL A 148 12.58 -22.21 -34.52
C VAL A 148 12.74 -22.98 -35.82
N GLU A 149 13.92 -22.85 -36.43
CA GLU A 149 14.27 -23.57 -37.66
C GLU A 149 14.48 -25.07 -37.40
N ARG A 150 14.46 -25.88 -38.46
CA ARG A 150 14.56 -27.34 -38.38
C ARG A 150 15.88 -27.75 -37.71
N GLY A 151 15.79 -28.27 -36.47
CA GLY A 151 16.94 -28.67 -35.65
C GLY A 151 17.26 -27.74 -34.47
N GLY A 152 16.57 -26.60 -34.33
CA GLY A 152 16.65 -25.75 -33.13
C GLY A 152 15.78 -26.30 -31.99
N GLN A 153 16.27 -26.25 -30.75
CA GLN A 153 15.47 -26.53 -29.55
C GLN A 153 15.39 -25.26 -28.71
N ALA A 154 14.17 -24.87 -28.32
CA ALA A 154 13.93 -23.78 -27.39
C ALA A 154 13.67 -24.35 -25.99
N ILE A 155 14.34 -23.80 -24.98
CA ILE A 155 14.12 -24.16 -23.58
C ILE A 155 13.15 -23.14 -22.97
N VAL A 156 12.08 -23.62 -22.34
CA VAL A 156 11.09 -22.77 -21.65
C VAL A 156 11.11 -23.12 -20.16
N GLY A 157 11.42 -22.15 -19.30
CA GLY A 157 11.48 -22.34 -17.85
C GLY A 157 12.35 -21.30 -17.14
N ASN A 158 12.38 -21.34 -15.82
CA ASN A 158 13.23 -20.47 -15.00
C ASN A 158 14.69 -20.93 -15.12
N VAL A 159 15.53 -20.18 -15.86
CA VAL A 159 16.94 -20.52 -16.05
C VAL A 159 17.78 -19.80 -15.01
N GLU A 160 18.20 -20.51 -13.97
CA GLU A 160 19.24 -20.03 -13.06
C GLU A 160 20.61 -20.31 -13.69
N ALA A 161 21.35 -19.24 -14.03
CA ALA A 161 22.68 -19.37 -14.59
C ALA A 161 23.68 -19.76 -13.48
N SER A 162 23.72 -21.03 -13.10
CA SER A 162 24.79 -21.60 -12.30
C SER A 162 26.06 -21.68 -13.15
N GLY A 163 26.87 -20.63 -13.12
CA GLY A 163 28.15 -20.58 -13.82
C GLY A 163 29.13 -21.61 -13.27
N LYS A 164 29.33 -22.72 -13.99
CA LYS A 164 30.49 -23.60 -13.81
C LYS A 164 31.50 -23.32 -14.92
N ARG A 165 32.63 -22.70 -14.55
CA ARG A 165 33.85 -22.70 -15.36
C ARG A 165 34.67 -23.94 -15.05
N ASN A 166 34.95 -24.66 -16.13
CA ASN A 166 36.08 -25.53 -16.44
C ASN A 166 36.25 -26.88 -15.73
N ALA A 167 36.40 -27.87 -16.62
CA ALA A 167 36.96 -29.19 -16.39
C ALA A 167 38.43 -29.11 -15.93
N GLY A 168 38.81 -30.09 -15.10
CA GLY A 168 40.20 -30.44 -14.83
C GLY A 168 40.53 -30.61 -13.35
N ALA A 169 40.11 -31.73 -12.76
CA ALA A 169 40.77 -32.49 -11.68
C ALA A 169 39.70 -33.22 -10.84
N HIS A 170 39.72 -34.55 -10.89
CA HIS A 170 39.05 -35.40 -9.90
C HIS A 170 39.68 -35.14 -8.51
N PRO A 171 38.89 -34.82 -7.47
CA PRO A 171 39.28 -35.10 -6.10
C PRO A 171 39.03 -36.60 -5.80
N PRO A 172 39.79 -37.21 -4.88
CA PRO A 172 39.73 -38.64 -4.64
C PRO A 172 38.35 -39.06 -4.12
N GLU A 173 37.91 -40.21 -4.60
CA GLU A 173 36.74 -40.94 -4.13
C GLU A 173 36.90 -41.20 -2.63
N LEU A 174 36.08 -40.54 -1.81
CA LEU A 174 35.97 -40.86 -0.39
C LEU A 174 34.96 -42.02 -0.28
N ASP A 175 35.51 -43.22 -0.09
CA ASP A 175 34.76 -44.43 0.30
C ASP A 175 33.93 -44.12 1.56
N HIS A 176 32.62 -43.99 1.41
CA HIS A 176 31.71 -43.84 2.55
C HIS A 176 31.39 -45.22 3.11
N LYS A 177 32.06 -45.60 4.20
CA LYS A 177 31.59 -46.68 5.08
C LYS A 177 30.38 -46.19 5.88
N PRO A 178 29.25 -46.91 5.91
CA PRO A 178 28.09 -46.50 6.65
C PRO A 178 28.22 -46.98 8.10
N ASP A 179 29.00 -46.29 8.93
CA ASP A 179 28.82 -46.35 10.39
C ASP A 179 29.57 -45.20 11.08
N ASP A 180 28.89 -44.08 11.28
CA ASP A 180 29.25 -43.08 12.29
C ASP A 180 27.95 -42.34 12.68
N SER A 181 27.07 -43.08 13.36
CA SER A 181 25.95 -42.47 14.07
C SER A 181 26.51 -41.69 15.26
N VAL A 182 26.54 -40.35 15.15
CA VAL A 182 26.86 -39.48 16.29
C VAL A 182 25.66 -39.53 17.25
N PRO A 183 25.82 -39.97 18.52
CA PRO A 183 24.74 -39.92 19.49
C PRO A 183 24.40 -38.46 19.81
N LEU A 184 23.13 -38.09 19.65
CA LEU A 184 22.61 -36.81 20.16
C LEU A 184 22.57 -36.88 21.69
N GLU A 185 23.55 -36.30 22.37
CA GLU A 185 23.46 -36.04 23.81
C GLU A 185 22.39 -34.96 24.06
N MET A 186 21.32 -35.38 24.73
CA MET A 186 20.29 -34.50 25.28
C MET A 186 20.85 -33.75 26.50
N PRO A 187 20.67 -32.43 26.63
CA PRO A 187 21.11 -31.72 27.83
C PRO A 187 20.25 -32.09 29.05
N GLU A 188 20.92 -32.44 30.15
CA GLU A 188 20.31 -32.80 31.43
C GLU A 188 19.44 -31.68 32.01
N ALA A 189 18.23 -32.05 32.44
CA ALA A 189 17.32 -31.17 33.16
C ALA A 189 17.86 -30.88 34.57
N LYS A 190 18.25 -29.63 34.84
CA LYS A 190 18.52 -29.19 36.22
C LYS A 190 17.22 -29.16 37.02
N THR A 191 17.06 -30.12 37.92
CA THR A 191 16.07 -30.10 38.99
C THR A 191 16.32 -28.91 39.91
N VAL A 192 15.35 -27.99 39.97
CA VAL A 192 15.31 -26.89 40.94
C VAL A 192 15.00 -27.47 42.31
N SER A 193 15.99 -27.46 43.19
CA SER A 193 15.84 -27.80 44.62
C SER A 193 14.98 -26.75 45.32
N GLN A 194 13.79 -27.15 45.75
CA GLN A 194 12.97 -26.38 46.69
C GLN A 194 13.64 -26.35 48.08
N GLY A 195 14.11 -25.19 48.51
CA GLY A 195 14.51 -24.96 49.89
C GLY A 195 13.28 -24.78 50.79
N LYS A 196 13.10 -25.69 51.76
CA LYS A 196 12.14 -25.55 52.86
C LYS A 196 12.76 -24.81 54.05
N ALA A 197 11.94 -23.92 54.59
CA ALA A 197 11.87 -23.32 55.92
C ALA A 197 12.90 -23.73 56.99
N LYS A 198 13.44 -22.70 57.66
CA LYS A 198 13.44 -22.60 59.12
C LYS A 198 13.34 -21.15 59.56
#